data_AF-A0A4Q3HBY6-F1
#
_entry.id   AF-A0A4Q3HBY6-F1
#
_cell.length_a   1.000
_cell.length_b   1.000
_cell.length_c   1.000
_cell.angle_alpha   90.00
_cell.angle_beta   90.00
_cell.angle_gamma   90.00
#
_symmetry.space_group_name_H-M   'P 1'
#
loop_
_entity.id
_entity.type
_entity.pdbx_description
1 polymer ?
#
loop_
_entity_poly.entity_id
_entity_poly.type
_entity_poly.pdbx_seq_one_letter_code
_entity_poly.pdbx_strand_id
1 'polypeptide(L)'
;MTITRRTLLISTAAAAAAAVMAQRAFAAAPPLAKKDTYKVGFAQTESNNPWRLAQTQSMQDEAKKRGWQLVYTDAAGSAAKQVADVNSMIAQQVDLIFLAPREEVPLIPAIMAAKGANIPVILLD
;
A
#
# COMPACT_ATOMS: atom_id res chain seq x y z
N MET A 1 27.40 -20.19 -42.30
CA MET A 1 26.79 -19.08 -41.55
C MET A 1 27.69 -18.76 -40.36
N THR A 2 28.64 -17.84 -40.53
CA THR A 2 29.64 -17.49 -39.51
C THR A 2 29.06 -16.47 -38.54
N ILE A 3 28.72 -16.91 -37.32
CA ILE A 3 28.26 -16.03 -36.25
C ILE A 3 29.48 -15.29 -35.69
N THR A 4 29.54 -13.98 -35.90
CA THR A 4 30.62 -13.12 -35.41
C THR A 4 30.30 -12.62 -33.99
N ARG A 5 31.33 -12.39 -33.15
CA ARG A 5 31.20 -11.90 -31.76
C ARG A 5 30.34 -10.63 -31.62
N ARG A 6 30.23 -9.80 -32.66
CA ARG A 6 29.33 -8.63 -32.71
C ARG A 6 27.85 -9.00 -32.70
N THR A 7 27.47 -10.12 -33.30
CA THR A 7 26.08 -10.62 -33.32
C THR A 7 25.69 -11.21 -31.96
N LEU A 8 26.66 -11.68 -31.17
CA LEU A 8 26.46 -12.20 -29.81
C LEU A 8 26.28 -11.09 -28.75
N LEU A 9 26.85 -9.90 -28.98
CA LEU A 9 26.73 -8.77 -28.05
C LEU A 9 25.40 -8.00 -28.19
N ILE A 10 24.78 -8.06 -29.37
CA ILE A 10 23.48 -7.41 -29.62
C ILE A 10 22.33 -8.27 -29.08
N SER A 11 22.47 -9.59 -29.09
CA SER A 11 21.44 -10.51 -28.58
C SER A 11 21.36 -10.55 -27.04
N THR A 12 22.46 -10.32 -26.33
CA THR A 12 22.47 -10.27 -24.85
C THR A 12 21.93 -8.94 -24.30
N ALA A 13 22.15 -7.82 -24.98
CA ALA A 13 21.62 -6.52 -24.58
C ALA A 13 20.07 -6.44 -24.71
N ALA A 14 19.51 -7.05 -25.76
CA ALA A 14 18.06 -7.08 -25.97
C ALA A 14 17.33 -7.97 -24.93
N ALA A 15 17.93 -9.09 -24.53
CA ALA A 15 17.37 -9.97 -23.50
C ALA A 15 17.41 -9.33 -22.09
N ALA A 16 18.47 -8.58 -21.77
CA ALA A 16 18.58 -7.85 -20.50
C ALA A 16 17.57 -6.69 -20.40
N ALA A 17 17.33 -5.97 -21.51
CA ALA A 17 16.34 -4.88 -21.54
C ALA A 17 14.89 -5.39 -21.40
N ALA A 18 14.57 -6.55 -21.98
CA ALA A 18 13.25 -7.16 -21.85
C ALA A 18 12.96 -7.65 -20.42
N ALA A 19 13.97 -8.17 -19.71
CA ALA A 19 13.83 -8.60 -18.32
C ALA A 19 13.59 -7.42 -17.35
N VAL A 20 14.27 -6.29 -17.56
CA VAL A 20 14.08 -5.06 -16.76
C VAL A 20 12.70 -4.42 -16.99
N MET A 21 12.15 -4.54 -18.20
CA MET A 21 10.82 -4.04 -18.54
C MET A 21 9.69 -4.93 -18.00
N ALA A 22 9.88 -6.25 -17.96
CA ALA A 22 8.89 -7.19 -17.42
C ALA A 22 8.69 -7.05 -15.90
N GLN A 23 9.71 -6.61 -15.15
CA GLN A 23 9.59 -6.33 -13.70
C GLN A 23 8.75 -5.07 -13.37
N ARG A 24 8.46 -4.21 -14.35
CA ARG A 24 7.74 -2.95 -14.14
C ARG A 24 6.21 -3.10 -14.19
N ALA A 25 5.69 -4.24 -14.64
CA ALA A 25 4.25 -4.46 -14.82
C ALA A 25 3.49 -4.74 -13.50
N PHE A 26 4.21 -5.02 -12.40
CA PHE A 26 3.68 -5.02 -11.04
C PHE A 26 4.65 -4.23 -10.18
N ALA A 27 4.45 -2.91 -10.05
CA ALA A 27 5.22 -2.14 -9.09
C ALA A 27 4.88 -2.64 -7.69
N ALA A 28 5.75 -3.49 -7.14
CA ALA A 28 5.59 -4.04 -5.79
C ALA A 28 5.37 -2.91 -4.79
N ALA A 29 4.51 -3.16 -3.79
CA ALA A 29 4.34 -2.27 -2.67
C ALA A 29 5.73 -1.99 -2.03
N PRO A 30 5.94 -0.79 -1.44
CA PRO A 30 7.15 -0.51 -0.68
C PRO A 30 7.48 -1.65 0.30
N PRO A 31 8.76 -2.04 0.43
CA PRO A 31 9.13 -3.12 1.33
C PRO A 31 8.85 -2.72 2.78
N LEU A 32 8.25 -3.64 3.55
CA LEU A 32 8.06 -3.47 4.99
C LEU A 32 9.25 -4.09 5.74
N ALA A 33 9.98 -3.28 6.49
CA ALA A 33 11.07 -3.78 7.33
C ALA A 33 10.53 -4.66 8.46
N LYS A 34 11.21 -5.78 8.74
CA LYS A 34 10.83 -6.67 9.85
C LYS A 34 11.05 -5.98 11.19
N LYS A 35 9.99 -5.83 11.98
CA LYS A 35 9.99 -5.28 13.34
C LYS A 35 9.21 -6.19 14.30
N ASP A 36 9.53 -6.07 15.59
CA ASP A 36 8.81 -6.78 16.65
C ASP A 36 7.40 -6.20 16.88
N THR A 37 7.28 -4.88 16.77
CA THR A 37 6.00 -4.15 16.81
C THR A 37 5.94 -3.14 15.69
N TYR A 38 4.72 -2.81 15.28
CA TYR A 38 4.43 -1.84 14.23
C TYR A 38 3.43 -0.80 14.73
N LYS A 39 3.57 0.42 14.19
CA LYS A 39 2.52 1.43 14.20
C LYS A 39 1.79 1.36 12.87
N VAL A 40 0.55 0.90 12.86
CA VAL A 40 -0.24 0.71 11.64
C VAL A 40 -1.42 1.67 11.59
N GLY A 41 -1.71 2.20 10.41
CA GLY A 41 -2.91 2.98 10.15
C GLY A 41 -4.04 2.08 9.65
N PHE A 42 -5.28 2.31 10.09
CA PHE A 42 -6.47 1.73 9.50
C PHE A 42 -7.48 2.83 9.16
N ALA A 43 -7.65 3.09 7.86
CA ALA A 43 -8.55 4.11 7.31
C ALA A 43 -9.87 3.48 6.86
N GLN A 44 -10.83 3.41 7.78
CA GLN A 44 -12.19 2.90 7.51
C GLN A 44 -13.00 3.93 6.70
N THR A 45 -13.91 3.43 5.85
CA THR A 45 -14.74 4.30 5.01
C THR A 45 -15.89 4.94 5.79
N GLU A 46 -16.60 4.16 6.61
CA GLU A 46 -17.72 4.59 7.45
C GLU A 46 -18.10 3.47 8.44
N SER A 47 -18.76 3.81 9.55
CA SER A 47 -19.29 2.85 10.54
C SER A 47 -20.81 2.79 10.56
N ASN A 48 -21.43 2.54 9.41
CA ASN A 48 -22.89 2.61 9.25
C ASN A 48 -23.60 1.24 9.14
N ASN A 49 -22.86 0.13 9.08
CA ASN A 49 -23.43 -1.19 8.86
C ASN A 49 -22.68 -2.31 9.60
N PRO A 50 -23.29 -3.49 9.78
CA PRO A 50 -22.69 -4.59 10.56
C PRO A 50 -21.34 -5.07 10.04
N TRP A 51 -21.12 -5.08 8.72
CA TRP A 51 -19.83 -5.47 8.13
C TRP A 51 -18.72 -4.51 8.54
N ARG A 52 -18.96 -3.20 8.44
CA ARG A 52 -17.99 -2.17 8.82
C ARG A 52 -17.66 -2.20 10.32
N LEU A 53 -18.67 -2.43 11.15
CA LEU A 53 -18.48 -2.58 12.59
C LEU A 53 -17.65 -3.82 12.92
N ALA A 54 -17.95 -4.96 12.29
CA ALA A 54 -17.21 -6.20 12.48
C ALA A 54 -15.76 -6.11 11.97
N GLN A 55 -15.54 -5.50 10.79
CA GLN A 55 -14.20 -5.25 10.24
C GLN A 55 -13.40 -4.33 11.16
N THR A 56 -14.03 -3.28 11.71
CA THR A 56 -13.36 -2.36 12.64
C THR A 56 -12.97 -3.08 13.92
N GLN A 57 -13.88 -3.87 14.48
CA GLN A 57 -13.61 -4.65 15.68
C GLN A 57 -12.46 -5.66 15.44
N SER A 58 -12.47 -6.37 14.30
CA SER A 58 -11.43 -7.36 14.00
C SER A 58 -10.04 -6.73 13.87
N MET A 59 -9.94 -5.54 13.27
CA MET A 59 -8.68 -4.79 13.16
C MET A 59 -8.18 -4.32 14.52
N GLN A 60 -9.06 -3.83 15.38
CA GLN A 60 -8.71 -3.41 16.75
C GLN A 60 -8.24 -4.59 17.60
N ASP A 61 -8.96 -5.71 17.55
CA ASP A 61 -8.63 -6.92 18.31
C ASP A 61 -7.29 -7.51 17.88
N GLU A 62 -7.04 -7.59 16.57
CA GLU A 62 -5.79 -8.15 16.05
C GLU A 62 -4.59 -7.25 16.38
N ALA A 63 -4.73 -5.92 16.28
CA ALA A 63 -3.68 -4.99 16.69
C ALA A 63 -3.36 -5.15 18.19
N LYS A 64 -4.39 -5.24 19.05
CA LYS A 64 -4.23 -5.47 20.49
C LYS A 64 -3.54 -6.79 20.78
N LYS A 65 -3.97 -7.88 20.14
CA LYS A 65 -3.39 -9.23 20.29
C LYS A 65 -1.90 -9.26 19.92
N ARG A 66 -1.49 -8.47 18.92
CA ARG A 66 -0.10 -8.36 18.48
C ARG A 66 0.73 -7.34 19.28
N GLY A 67 0.10 -6.52 20.12
CA GLY A 67 0.76 -5.41 20.81
C GLY A 67 1.20 -4.29 19.85
N TRP A 68 0.50 -4.12 18.73
CA TRP A 68 0.77 -3.08 17.74
C TRP A 68 0.02 -1.79 18.08
N GLN A 69 0.56 -0.65 17.68
CA GLN A 69 -0.13 0.63 17.78
C GLN A 69 -1.05 0.81 16.58
N LEU A 70 -2.36 0.94 16.81
CA LEU A 70 -3.34 1.19 15.77
C LEU A 70 -3.73 2.67 15.72
N VAL A 71 -3.52 3.32 14.58
CA VAL A 71 -4.10 4.63 14.24
C VAL A 71 -5.37 4.37 13.45
N TYR A 72 -6.52 4.39 14.12
CA TYR A 72 -7.82 4.18 13.49
C TYR A 72 -8.48 5.51 13.10
N THR A 73 -9.04 5.56 11.90
CA THR A 73 -9.91 6.66 11.46
C THR A 73 -11.16 6.13 10.78
N ASP A 74 -12.24 6.90 10.85
CA ASP A 74 -13.50 6.67 10.15
C ASP A 74 -13.77 7.87 9.23
N ALA A 75 -13.89 7.64 7.92
CA ALA A 75 -14.08 8.72 6.95
C ALA A 75 -15.52 9.25 6.84
N ALA A 76 -16.48 8.70 7.60
CA ALA A 76 -17.89 9.08 7.61
C ALA A 76 -18.52 9.16 6.20
N GLY A 77 -18.11 8.23 5.32
CA GLY A 77 -18.57 8.15 3.93
C GLY A 77 -17.97 9.20 2.98
N SER A 78 -17.01 10.01 3.45
CA SER A 78 -16.38 11.09 2.67
C SER A 78 -15.02 10.69 2.13
N ALA A 79 -14.89 10.59 0.79
CA ALA A 79 -13.60 10.35 0.14
C ALA A 79 -12.56 11.44 0.47
N ALA A 80 -12.98 12.71 0.55
CA ALA A 80 -12.09 13.82 0.90
C ALA A 80 -11.54 13.68 2.33
N LYS A 81 -12.38 13.25 3.28
CA LYS A 81 -11.93 12.95 4.63
C LYS A 81 -10.97 11.75 4.63
N GLN A 82 -11.28 10.70 3.88
CA GLN A 82 -10.42 9.51 3.81
C GLN A 82 -9.02 9.83 3.24
N VAL A 83 -8.93 10.74 2.26
CA VAL A 83 -7.65 11.28 1.77
C VAL A 83 -6.90 12.01 2.90
N ALA A 84 -7.58 12.86 3.67
CA ALA A 84 -6.97 13.57 4.79
C ALA A 84 -6.49 12.61 5.90
N ASP A 85 -7.25 11.55 6.17
CA ASP A 85 -6.90 10.51 7.14
C ASP A 85 -5.61 9.77 6.72
N VAL A 86 -5.50 9.35 5.44
CA VAL A 86 -4.28 8.72 4.91
C VAL A 86 -3.09 9.68 5.00
N ASN A 87 -3.27 10.96 4.65
CA ASN A 87 -2.21 11.97 4.78
C ASN A 87 -1.77 12.17 6.24
N SER A 88 -2.71 12.12 7.19
CA SER A 88 -2.40 12.17 8.63
C SER A 88 -1.58 10.94 9.05
N MET A 89 -1.91 9.74 8.56
CA MET A 89 -1.13 8.53 8.84
C MET A 89 0.29 8.62 8.28
N ILE A 90 0.46 9.18 7.07
CA ILE A 90 1.78 9.45 6.47
C ILE A 90 2.57 10.43 7.36
N ALA A 91 1.97 11.54 7.77
CA ALA A 91 2.61 12.54 8.64
C ALA A 91 3.00 11.95 10.01
N GLN A 92 2.19 11.03 10.52
CA GLN A 92 2.45 10.27 11.73
C GLN A 92 3.50 9.17 11.58
N GLN A 93 4.05 8.98 10.37
CA GLN A 93 5.06 7.97 10.03
C GLN A 93 4.63 6.56 10.46
N VAL A 94 3.41 6.16 10.14
CA VAL A 94 3.00 4.76 10.31
C VAL A 94 3.84 3.84 9.41
N ASP A 95 4.04 2.60 9.85
CA ASP A 95 4.80 1.59 9.13
C ASP A 95 4.04 0.98 7.94
N LEU A 96 2.71 0.96 8.01
CA LEU A 96 1.81 0.33 7.06
C LEU A 96 0.42 0.97 7.17
N ILE A 97 -0.28 1.13 6.04
CA ILE A 97 -1.66 1.59 6.00
C ILE A 97 -2.57 0.47 5.48
N PHE A 98 -3.58 0.16 6.27
CA PHE A 98 -4.74 -0.63 5.90
C PHE A 98 -5.84 0.35 5.45
N LEU A 99 -6.31 0.23 4.22
CA LEU A 99 -7.29 1.15 3.62
C LEU A 99 -8.51 0.37 3.12
N ALA A 100 -9.70 0.73 3.61
CA ALA A 100 -10.96 0.27 3.04
C ALA A 100 -11.51 1.36 2.10
N PRO A 101 -11.21 1.31 0.79
CA PRO A 101 -11.36 2.47 -0.09
C PRO A 101 -12.82 2.85 -0.29
N ARG A 102 -13.17 4.13 -0.09
CA ARG A 102 -14.50 4.67 -0.43
C ARG A 102 -14.74 4.70 -1.94
N GLU A 103 -13.77 5.28 -2.64
CA GLU A 103 -13.81 5.53 -4.08
C GLU A 103 -12.40 5.38 -4.65
N GLU A 104 -12.29 4.79 -5.84
CA GLU A 104 -11.00 4.49 -6.47
C GLU A 104 -10.23 5.76 -6.84
N VAL A 105 -10.82 6.62 -7.68
CA VAL A 105 -10.12 7.76 -8.29
C VAL A 105 -9.66 8.81 -7.27
N PRO A 106 -10.49 9.26 -6.31
CA PRO A 106 -10.09 10.29 -5.35
C PRO A 106 -8.94 9.86 -4.42
N LEU A 107 -8.77 8.55 -4.18
CA LEU A 107 -7.74 8.03 -3.27
C LEU A 107 -6.37 7.87 -3.94
N ILE A 108 -6.29 7.89 -5.28
CA ILE A 108 -5.03 7.71 -6.02
C ILE A 108 -3.92 8.64 -5.51
N PRO A 109 -4.12 9.97 -5.35
CA PRO A 109 -3.06 10.85 -4.89
C PRO A 109 -2.55 10.50 -3.49
N ALA A 110 -3.43 10.09 -2.58
CA ALA A 110 -3.06 9.72 -1.21
C ALA A 110 -2.26 8.40 -1.18
N ILE A 111 -2.65 7.42 -1.99
CA ILE A 111 -1.91 6.15 -2.14
C ILE A 111 -0.53 6.41 -2.75
N MET A 112 -0.44 7.29 -3.76
CA MET A 112 0.82 7.68 -4.36
C MET A 112 1.71 8.45 -3.38
N ALA A 113 1.14 9.29 -2.51
CA ALA A 113 1.87 9.96 -1.44
C ALA A 113 2.41 8.96 -0.41
N ALA A 114 1.62 7.97 0.01
CA ALA A 114 2.08 6.90 0.91
C ALA A 114 3.23 6.10 0.29
N LYS A 115 3.09 5.73 -1.00
CA LYS A 115 4.17 5.08 -1.76
C LYS A 115 5.42 5.94 -1.82
N GLY A 116 5.30 7.25 -2.07
CA GLY A 116 6.41 8.20 -2.07
C GLY A 116 7.09 8.32 -0.70
N ALA A 117 6.35 8.13 0.38
CA ALA A 117 6.86 8.05 1.74
C ALA A 117 7.41 6.67 2.13
N ASN A 118 7.48 5.71 1.20
CA ASN A 118 7.84 4.30 1.44
C ASN A 118 6.93 3.58 2.45
N ILE A 119 5.68 4.01 2.56
CA ILE A 119 4.67 3.36 3.40
C ILE A 119 3.83 2.42 2.51
N PRO A 120 3.88 1.10 2.71
CA PRO A 120 2.99 0.19 2.01
C PRO A 120 1.53 0.47 2.35
N VAL A 121 0.65 0.31 1.35
CA VAL A 121 -0.80 0.40 1.50
C VAL A 121 -1.40 -0.94 1.09
N ILE A 122 -2.21 -1.53 1.96
CA ILE A 122 -2.97 -2.74 1.70
C ILE A 122 -4.45 -2.37 1.66
N LEU A 123 -5.12 -2.70 0.56
CA LEU A 123 -6.57 -2.57 0.46
C LEU A 123 -7.24 -3.74 1.18
N LEU A 124 -8.30 -3.46 1.95
CA LEU A 124 -9.11 -4.48 2.62
C LEU A 124 -10.59 -4.10 2.62
N ASP A 125 -11.43 -5.00 2.13
CA ASP A 125 -12.88 -5.04 2.24
C ASP A 125 -13.38 -6.42 1.77
#